data_AF-A0A7J8MZC6-F1
#
_entry.id   AF-A0A7J8MZC6-F1
#
_cell.length_a   1.000
_cell.length_b   1.000
_cell.length_c   1.000
_cell.angle_alpha   90.00
_cell.angle_beta   90.00
_cell.angle_gamma   90.00
#
_symmetry.space_group_name_H-M   'P 1'
#
loop_
_entity.id
_entity.type
_entity.pdbx_description
1 polymer ?
#
loop_
_entity_poly.entity_id
_entity_poly.type
_entity_poly.pdbx_seq_one_letter_code
_entity_poly.pdbx_strand_id
1 'polypeptide(L)'
;VVSEYAKDRPIIFSSFHPDAAQLVRKLQNTYPVFFLTNGGTQVYYDVRRNSLEEAIKVCMEGGLQGIVSEVKGVFGNPGAVPRIKESKLSLLSYGKLNNVPEAVCMQHLMGIDGVIVDFVQEISHAVDDMIIKPLNEGLREGDEETETKSKLQFSQQELSFLLKLIPELIQH
;
A
#
# COMPACT_ATOMS: atom_id res chain seq x y z
N VAL A 1 -14.10 -18.84 16.70
CA VAL A 1 -14.68 -17.56 16.19
C VAL A 1 -14.48 -17.36 14.68
N VAL A 2 -13.32 -16.93 14.18
CA VAL A 2 -13.20 -16.65 12.72
C VAL A 2 -13.45 -17.91 11.88
N SER A 3 -12.82 -19.03 12.22
CA SER A 3 -13.03 -20.32 11.54
C SER A 3 -14.48 -20.81 11.53
N GLU A 4 -15.29 -20.41 12.51
CA GLU A 4 -16.67 -20.89 12.68
C GLU A 4 -17.70 -19.93 12.06
N TYR A 5 -17.40 -18.62 12.05
CA TYR A 5 -18.37 -17.57 11.71
C TYR A 5 -17.99 -16.70 10.51
N ALA A 6 -16.83 -16.92 9.88
CA ALA A 6 -16.38 -16.10 8.74
C ALA A 6 -17.31 -16.23 7.52
N LYS A 7 -17.82 -17.44 7.25
CA LYS A 7 -18.54 -17.77 5.99
C LYS A 7 -17.67 -17.40 4.79
N ASP A 8 -18.24 -16.75 3.78
CA ASP A 8 -17.57 -16.36 2.54
C ASP A 8 -16.90 -14.98 2.62
N ARG A 9 -16.80 -14.38 3.82
CA ARG A 9 -16.20 -13.05 3.96
C ARG A 9 -14.71 -13.09 3.63
N PRO A 10 -14.20 -12.19 2.79
CA PRO A 10 -12.78 -12.01 2.63
C PRO A 10 -12.21 -11.43 3.94
N ILE A 11 -11.24 -12.13 4.53
CA ILE A 11 -10.61 -11.74 5.80
C ILE A 11 -9.11 -11.70 5.59
N ILE A 12 -8.47 -10.67 6.15
CA ILE A 12 -7.01 -10.55 6.24
C ILE A 12 -6.67 -10.49 7.73
N PHE A 13 -5.71 -11.31 8.16
CA PHE A 13 -5.10 -11.15 9.48
C PHE A 13 -3.88 -10.25 9.36
N SER A 14 -3.65 -9.38 10.34
CA SER A 14 -2.45 -8.56 10.40
C SER A 14 -1.96 -8.34 11.82
N SER A 15 -0.66 -8.11 11.99
CA SER A 15 -0.06 -7.79 13.29
C SER A 15 1.22 -6.97 13.14
N PHE A 16 1.48 -6.08 14.11
CA PHE A 16 2.75 -5.35 14.26
C PHE A 16 3.87 -6.20 14.86
N HIS A 17 3.54 -7.38 15.39
CA HIS A 17 4.50 -8.29 15.99
C HIS A 17 4.90 -9.36 14.96
N PRO A 18 6.18 -9.43 14.55
CA PRO A 18 6.64 -10.42 13.58
C PRO A 18 6.28 -11.85 13.97
N ASP A 19 6.53 -12.21 15.23
CA ASP A 19 6.30 -13.57 15.74
C ASP A 19 4.81 -13.93 15.74
N ALA A 20 3.93 -12.97 16.06
CA ALA A 20 2.49 -13.19 16.02
C ALA A 20 1.99 -13.39 14.59
N ALA A 21 2.44 -12.57 13.64
CA ALA A 21 2.07 -12.72 12.23
C ALA A 21 2.52 -14.09 11.68
N GLN A 22 3.78 -14.48 11.95
CA GLN A 22 4.31 -15.79 11.54
C GLN A 22 3.59 -16.95 12.24
N LEU A 23 3.24 -16.82 13.51
CA LEU A 23 2.49 -17.85 14.24
C LEU A 23 1.09 -18.02 13.66
N VAL A 24 0.35 -16.93 13.40
CA VAL A 24 -0.97 -17.00 12.78
C VAL A 24 -0.88 -17.68 11.42
N ARG A 25 0.15 -17.38 10.62
CA ARG A 25 0.37 -18.05 9.33
C ARG A 25 0.62 -19.56 9.45
N LYS A 26 1.29 -20.01 10.52
CA LYS A 26 1.49 -21.44 10.79
C LYS A 26 0.21 -22.13 11.27
N LEU A 27 -0.65 -21.41 12.00
CA LEU A 27 -1.89 -21.94 12.56
C LEU A 27 -3.02 -22.05 11.53
N GLN A 28 -2.97 -21.27 10.44
CA GLN A 28 -4.01 -21.31 9.40
C GLN A 28 -3.45 -20.94 8.01
N ASN A 29 -4.00 -21.54 6.96
CA ASN A 29 -3.68 -21.25 5.56
C ASN A 29 -4.90 -20.82 4.73
N THR A 30 -6.04 -20.56 5.38
CA THR A 30 -7.30 -20.17 4.71
C THR A 30 -7.31 -18.69 4.35
N TYR A 31 -6.80 -17.84 5.23
CA TYR A 31 -6.81 -16.39 5.10
C TYR A 31 -5.38 -15.86 4.95
N PRO A 32 -5.16 -14.85 4.10
CA PRO A 32 -3.87 -14.19 4.01
C PRO A 32 -3.50 -13.54 5.35
N VAL A 33 -2.19 -13.53 5.62
CA VAL A 33 -1.61 -12.88 6.79
C VAL A 33 -0.64 -11.81 6.33
N PHE A 34 -0.79 -10.61 6.86
CA PHE A 34 0.00 -9.45 6.52
C PHE A 34 0.81 -8.98 7.73
N PHE A 35 2.02 -8.48 7.51
CA PHE A 35 2.81 -7.86 8.56
C PHE A 35 2.62 -6.34 8.57
N LEU A 36 2.26 -5.78 9.74
CA LEU A 36 2.14 -4.34 9.94
C LEU A 36 3.51 -3.77 10.33
N THR A 37 3.93 -2.69 9.66
CA THR A 37 5.21 -2.04 9.92
C THR A 37 5.09 -0.51 9.87
N ASN A 38 5.93 0.18 10.65
CA ASN A 38 6.07 1.62 10.57
C ASN A 38 7.05 2.04 9.45
N GLY A 39 7.65 1.08 8.73
CA GLY A 39 8.51 1.34 7.59
C GLY A 39 9.75 2.19 7.91
N GLY A 40 10.23 2.15 9.16
CA GLY A 40 11.38 2.94 9.62
C GLY A 40 11.07 4.35 10.13
N THR A 41 9.79 4.76 10.16
CA THR A 41 9.38 6.05 10.78
C THR A 41 9.51 6.05 12.31
N GLN A 42 9.68 4.87 12.92
CA GLN A 42 9.93 4.68 14.33
C GLN A 42 10.94 3.55 14.53
N VAL A 43 11.86 3.75 15.46
CA VAL A 43 12.86 2.74 15.84
C VAL A 43 12.33 1.92 17.02
N TYR A 44 12.36 0.60 16.86
CA TYR A 44 12.03 -0.39 17.86
C TYR A 44 13.26 -1.21 18.26
N TYR A 45 13.21 -1.83 19.43
CA TYR A 45 14.24 -2.78 19.88
C TYR A 45 14.31 -4.01 18.97
N ASP A 46 13.16 -4.52 18.51
CA ASP A 46 13.11 -5.59 17.52
C ASP A 46 13.43 -5.01 16.13
N VAL A 47 14.63 -5.31 15.65
CA VAL A 47 15.18 -4.83 14.37
C VAL A 47 14.30 -5.19 13.18
N ARG A 48 13.53 -6.28 13.26
CA ARG A 48 12.65 -6.75 12.18
C ARG A 48 11.53 -5.76 11.85
N ARG A 49 11.28 -4.78 12.73
CA ARG A 49 10.21 -3.77 12.61
C ARG A 49 10.71 -2.43 12.06
N ASN A 50 12.01 -2.28 11.82
CA ASN A 50 12.64 -0.97 11.65
C ASN A 50 12.81 -0.51 10.20
N SER A 51 12.39 -1.31 9.21
CA SER A 51 12.38 -0.87 7.81
C SER A 51 11.42 -1.68 6.95
N LEU A 52 11.24 -1.23 5.69
CA LEU A 52 10.51 -2.00 4.68
C LEU A 52 11.29 -3.23 4.22
N GLU A 53 12.62 -3.16 4.19
CA GLU A 53 13.49 -4.28 3.87
C GLU A 53 13.37 -5.40 4.90
N GLU A 54 13.34 -5.06 6.19
CA GLU A 54 13.13 -6.04 7.25
C GLU A 54 11.70 -6.59 7.22
N ALA A 55 10.70 -5.77 6.87
CA ALA A 55 9.33 -6.25 6.67
C ALA A 55 9.22 -7.27 5.52
N ILE A 56 9.93 -7.05 4.40
CA ILE A 56 10.03 -8.05 3.32
C ILE A 56 10.60 -9.36 3.87
N LYS A 57 11.72 -9.32 4.62
CA LYS A 57 12.34 -10.52 5.19
C LYS A 57 11.38 -11.28 6.10
N VAL A 58 10.70 -10.58 7.03
CA VAL A 58 9.69 -11.18 7.92
C VAL A 58 8.60 -11.90 7.14
N CYS A 59 8.11 -11.28 6.06
CA CYS A 59 7.09 -11.87 5.21
C CYS A 59 7.60 -13.10 4.46
N MET A 60 8.78 -13.01 3.85
CA MET A 60 9.36 -14.12 3.08
C MET A 60 9.69 -15.33 3.95
N GLU A 61 10.33 -15.10 5.11
CA GLU A 61 10.65 -16.15 6.09
C GLU A 61 9.38 -16.76 6.71
N GLY A 62 8.36 -15.93 6.92
CA GLY A 62 7.08 -16.31 7.51
C GLY A 62 6.10 -16.95 6.53
N GLY A 63 6.37 -16.89 5.23
CA GLY A 63 5.41 -17.23 4.18
C GLY A 63 4.13 -16.36 4.23
N LEU A 64 4.25 -15.10 4.63
CA LEU A 64 3.16 -14.12 4.70
C LEU A 64 2.84 -13.58 3.30
N GLN A 65 1.62 -13.10 3.09
CA GLN A 65 1.14 -12.66 1.78
C GLN A 65 1.34 -11.18 1.50
N GLY A 66 1.57 -10.37 2.53
CA GLY A 66 1.69 -8.94 2.30
C GLY A 66 2.17 -8.13 3.49
N ILE A 67 2.36 -6.84 3.21
CA ILE A 67 2.82 -5.83 4.16
C ILE A 67 1.74 -4.76 4.25
N VAL A 68 1.50 -4.25 5.45
CA VAL A 68 0.73 -3.03 5.67
C VAL A 68 1.68 -2.02 6.31
N SER A 69 2.09 -0.99 5.56
CA SER A 69 3.07 -0.01 6.04
C SER A 69 2.45 1.33 6.40
N GLU A 70 3.03 2.03 7.36
CA GLU A 70 2.77 3.47 7.51
C GLU A 70 3.24 4.20 6.25
N VAL A 71 2.37 5.07 5.72
CA VAL A 71 2.53 5.73 4.42
C VAL A 71 3.77 6.62 4.34
N LYS A 72 4.17 7.30 5.42
CA LYS A 72 5.42 8.08 5.47
C LYS A 72 6.64 7.19 5.37
N GLY A 73 6.57 5.95 5.88
CA GLY A 73 7.64 4.97 5.69
C GLY A 73 7.82 4.57 4.23
N VAL A 74 6.71 4.42 3.49
CA VAL A 74 6.74 4.14 2.05
C VAL A 74 7.25 5.35 1.26
N PHE A 75 6.76 6.54 1.60
CA PHE A 75 7.18 7.80 0.99
C PHE A 75 8.66 8.13 1.29
N GLY A 76 9.16 7.83 2.49
CA GLY A 76 10.59 7.99 2.81
C GLY A 76 11.51 6.97 2.13
N ASN A 77 10.97 5.88 1.58
CA ASN A 77 11.74 4.88 0.83
C ASN A 77 10.92 4.33 -0.36
N PRO A 78 10.69 5.15 -1.40
CA PRO A 78 9.84 4.76 -2.53
C PRO A 78 10.46 3.60 -3.33
N GLY A 79 11.79 3.45 -3.29
CA GLY A 79 12.52 2.34 -3.92
C GLY A 79 12.22 0.96 -3.31
N ALA A 80 11.62 0.91 -2.12
CA ALA A 80 11.17 -0.35 -1.53
C ALA A 80 9.92 -0.91 -2.23
N VAL A 81 9.05 -0.08 -2.79
CA VAL A 81 7.80 -0.53 -3.43
C VAL A 81 8.03 -1.55 -4.55
N PRO A 82 8.89 -1.29 -5.57
CA PRO A 82 9.16 -2.30 -6.61
C PRO A 82 9.75 -3.59 -6.03
N ARG A 83 10.61 -3.50 -5.00
CA ARG A 83 11.21 -4.68 -4.34
C ARG A 83 10.15 -5.53 -3.62
N ILE A 84 9.15 -4.89 -3.00
CA ILE A 84 8.00 -5.59 -2.38
C ILE A 84 7.20 -6.33 -3.46
N LYS A 85 6.98 -5.70 -4.62
CA LYS A 85 6.27 -6.32 -5.75
C LYS A 85 7.02 -7.46 -6.40
N GLU A 86 8.33 -7.31 -6.61
CA GLU A 86 9.21 -8.37 -7.10
C GLU A 86 9.20 -9.59 -6.17
N SER A 87 9.04 -9.36 -4.86
CA SER A 87 8.87 -10.40 -3.84
C SER A 87 7.48 -11.05 -3.85
N LYS A 88 6.59 -10.65 -4.77
CA LYS A 88 5.20 -11.12 -4.89
C LYS A 88 4.36 -10.87 -3.63
N LEU A 89 4.69 -9.83 -2.88
CA LEU A 89 3.95 -9.42 -1.69
C LEU A 89 2.96 -8.30 -2.07
N SER A 90 1.75 -8.40 -1.54
CA SER A 90 0.81 -7.27 -1.57
C SER A 90 1.28 -6.17 -0.61
N LEU A 91 1.08 -4.92 -0.98
CA LEU A 91 1.42 -3.76 -0.18
C LEU A 91 0.17 -2.91 0.03
N LEU A 92 -0.24 -2.78 1.28
CA LEU A 92 -1.24 -1.82 1.72
C LEU A 92 -0.57 -0.74 2.55
N SER A 93 -1.24 0.41 2.71
CA SER A 93 -0.77 1.46 3.59
C SER A 93 -1.81 1.88 4.63
N TYR A 94 -1.33 2.51 5.70
CA TYR A 94 -2.14 3.28 6.64
C TYR A 94 -1.42 4.57 7.00
N GLY A 95 -2.13 5.51 7.64
CA GLY A 95 -1.53 6.72 8.20
C GLY A 95 -2.23 7.98 7.71
N LYS A 96 -1.84 9.13 8.25
CA LYS A 96 -2.60 10.38 8.06
C LYS A 96 -2.67 10.83 6.60
N LEU A 97 -1.64 10.54 5.80
CA LEU A 97 -1.63 10.91 4.37
C LEU A 97 -2.62 10.08 3.54
N ASN A 98 -3.15 8.97 4.06
CA ASN A 98 -4.20 8.23 3.36
C ASN A 98 -5.55 8.95 3.36
N ASN A 99 -5.69 10.01 4.18
CA ASN A 99 -6.86 10.90 4.15
C ASN A 99 -6.64 12.10 3.21
N VAL A 100 -5.61 12.07 2.35
CA VAL A 100 -5.34 13.12 1.36
C VAL A 100 -5.49 12.51 -0.05
N PRO A 101 -6.49 12.92 -0.84
CA PRO A 101 -6.75 12.40 -2.19
C PRO A 101 -5.52 12.26 -3.09
N GLU A 102 -4.68 13.30 -3.14
CA GLU A 102 -3.51 13.36 -4.01
C GLU A 102 -2.44 12.37 -3.56
N ALA A 103 -2.26 12.19 -2.25
CA ALA A 103 -1.34 11.20 -1.71
C ALA A 103 -1.83 9.78 -2.02
N VAL A 104 -3.14 9.51 -1.97
CA VAL A 104 -3.72 8.22 -2.38
C VAL A 104 -3.51 7.96 -3.87
N CYS A 105 -3.69 8.98 -4.72
CA CYS A 105 -3.41 8.86 -6.15
C CYS A 105 -1.93 8.53 -6.43
N MET A 106 -1.00 9.17 -5.71
CA MET A 106 0.42 8.83 -5.80
C MET A 106 0.73 7.40 -5.36
N GLN A 107 0.12 6.96 -4.27
CA GLN A 107 0.28 5.59 -3.81
C GLN A 107 -0.18 4.57 -4.85
N HIS A 108 -1.31 4.83 -5.51
CA HIS A 108 -1.79 4.02 -6.62
C HIS A 108 -0.76 3.99 -7.78
N LEU A 109 -0.22 5.15 -8.16
CA LEU A 109 0.80 5.26 -9.20
C LEU A 109 2.11 4.53 -8.87
N MET A 110 2.51 4.52 -7.59
CA MET A 110 3.65 3.76 -7.10
C MET A 110 3.40 2.25 -7.10
N GLY A 111 2.16 1.82 -7.30
CA GLY A 111 1.74 0.43 -7.32
C GLY A 111 1.27 -0.11 -5.96
N ILE A 112 0.94 0.73 -4.98
CA ILE A 112 0.36 0.27 -3.71
C ILE A 112 -1.04 -0.32 -3.98
N ASP A 113 -1.33 -1.50 -3.41
CA ASP A 113 -2.55 -2.27 -3.71
C ASP A 113 -3.80 -1.75 -3.00
N GLY A 114 -3.63 -0.96 -1.93
CA GLY A 114 -4.76 -0.39 -1.21
C GLY A 114 -4.35 0.48 -0.03
N VAL A 115 -5.30 1.30 0.40
CA VAL A 115 -5.12 2.30 1.47
C VAL A 115 -6.16 2.09 2.57
N ILE A 116 -5.71 2.12 3.82
CA ILE A 116 -6.58 2.16 5.00
C ILE A 116 -6.78 3.64 5.34
N VAL A 117 -8.04 4.07 5.40
CA VAL A 117 -8.45 5.48 5.50
C VAL A 117 -9.43 5.67 6.65
N ASP A 118 -9.47 6.88 7.21
CA ASP A 118 -10.50 7.30 8.16
C ASP A 118 -11.69 7.91 7.42
N PHE A 119 -11.43 8.70 6.37
CA PHE A 119 -12.46 9.42 5.60
C PHE A 119 -12.91 8.62 4.37
N VAL A 120 -13.58 7.48 4.63
CA VAL A 120 -13.96 6.50 3.58
C VAL A 120 -14.74 7.14 2.44
N GLN A 121 -15.76 7.96 2.74
CA GLN A 121 -16.61 8.54 1.70
C GLN A 121 -15.85 9.50 0.79
N GLU A 122 -15.05 10.39 1.38
CA GLU A 122 -14.27 11.40 0.66
C GLU A 122 -13.22 10.75 -0.24
N ILE A 123 -12.44 9.82 0.32
CA ILE A 123 -11.40 9.13 -0.45
C ILE A 123 -11.99 8.22 -1.51
N SER A 124 -13.13 7.57 -1.25
CA SER A 124 -13.80 6.74 -2.26
C SER A 124 -14.25 7.58 -3.46
N HIS A 125 -14.78 8.79 -3.25
CA HIS A 125 -15.14 9.68 -4.36
C HIS A 125 -13.90 10.17 -5.10
N ALA A 126 -12.84 10.55 -4.38
CA ALA A 126 -11.59 10.97 -5.00
C ALA A 126 -10.96 9.87 -5.85
N VAL A 127 -10.95 8.62 -5.38
CA VAL A 127 -10.45 7.48 -6.16
C VAL A 127 -11.30 7.24 -7.41
N ASP A 128 -12.63 7.36 -7.32
CA ASP A 128 -13.51 7.24 -8.48
C ASP A 128 -13.21 8.32 -9.55
N ASP A 129 -13.08 9.58 -9.11
CA ASP A 129 -12.85 10.72 -9.99
C ASP A 129 -11.43 10.76 -10.57
N MET A 130 -10.42 10.51 -9.75
CA MET A 130 -9.01 10.70 -10.14
C MET A 130 -8.40 9.47 -10.78
N ILE A 131 -8.90 8.26 -10.49
CA ILE A 131 -8.27 7.00 -10.93
C ILE A 131 -9.22 6.20 -11.83
N ILE A 132 -10.44 5.89 -11.36
CA ILE A 132 -11.32 4.93 -12.04
C ILE A 132 -11.92 5.51 -13.33
N LYS A 133 -12.49 6.72 -13.29
CA LYS A 133 -13.07 7.36 -14.49
C LYS A 133 -12.04 7.56 -15.60
N PRO A 134 -10.85 8.14 -15.34
CA PRO A 134 -9.83 8.29 -16.39
C PRO A 134 -9.35 6.97 -16.98
N LEU A 135 -9.24 5.91 -16.17
CA LEU A 135 -8.87 4.58 -16.65
C LEU A 135 -9.93 4.01 -17.61
N ASN A 136 -11.21 4.17 -17.28
CA ASN A 136 -12.31 3.69 -18.11
C ASN A 136 -12.48 4.49 -19.41
N GLU A 137 -12.19 5.79 -19.39
CA GLU A 137 -12.23 6.64 -20.59
C GLU A 137 -11.06 6.31 -21.54
N GLY A 138 -9.84 6.15 -21.03
CA GLY A 138 -8.69 5.75 -21.83
C GLY A 138 -8.83 4.36 -22.48
N LEU A 139 -9.56 3.44 -21.84
CA LEU A 139 -9.88 2.13 -22.42
C LEU A 139 -10.93 2.18 -23.55
N ARG A 140 -11.72 3.25 -23.65
CA ARG A 140 -12.71 3.43 -24.72
C ARG A 140 -12.12 4.09 -25.97
N GLU A 141 -10.96 4.73 -25.85
CA GLU A 141 -10.31 5.46 -26.94
C GLU A 141 -9.14 4.69 -27.60
N GLY A 142 -8.76 3.51 -27.09
CA GLY A 142 -7.55 2.78 -27.53
C GLY A 142 -7.82 1.42 -28.19
N ASP A 143 -8.09 1.43 -29.50
CA ASP A 143 -8.01 0.25 -30.39
C ASP A 143 -6.77 0.29 -31.32
N GLU A 144 -5.73 1.07 -30.96
CA GLU A 144 -4.45 1.07 -31.68
C GLU A 144 -3.26 0.89 -30.71
N GLU A 145 -2.43 -0.11 -31.00
CA GLU A 145 -1.24 -0.52 -30.26
C GLU A 145 -0.22 0.62 -30.12
N THR A 146 0.05 1.10 -28.90
CA THR A 146 1.41 1.43 -28.39
C THR A 146 1.40 1.95 -26.94
N GLU A 147 2.27 1.36 -26.11
CA GLU A 147 2.76 1.78 -24.78
C GLU A 147 1.81 2.56 -23.84
N THR A 148 1.23 1.81 -22.89
CA THR A 148 0.42 2.25 -21.76
C THR A 148 1.14 3.26 -20.85
N LYS A 149 1.04 4.55 -21.16
CA LYS A 149 1.09 5.63 -20.17
C LYS A 149 -0.31 6.19 -19.99
N SER A 150 -1.04 5.69 -19.00
CA SER A 150 -2.31 6.27 -18.55
C SER A 150 -2.09 7.76 -18.21
N LYS A 151 -2.61 8.67 -19.03
CA LYS A 151 -2.60 10.11 -18.74
C LYS A 151 -3.57 10.40 -17.60
N LEU A 152 -3.12 10.24 -16.36
CA LEU A 152 -3.79 10.86 -15.22
C LEU A 152 -3.69 12.39 -15.42
N GLN A 153 -4.84 13.05 -15.57
CA GLN A 153 -4.90 14.50 -15.70
C GLN A 153 -4.94 15.10 -14.29
N PHE A 154 -3.79 15.56 -13.83
CA PHE A 154 -3.70 16.29 -12.58
C PHE A 154 -4.00 17.78 -12.79
N SER A 155 -4.78 18.38 -11.89
CA SER A 155 -4.93 19.83 -11.85
C SER A 155 -3.59 20.52 -11.52
N GLN A 156 -3.45 21.81 -11.83
CA GLN A 156 -2.24 22.58 -11.48
C GLN A 156 -1.97 22.60 -9.96
N GLN A 157 -3.03 22.53 -9.15
CA GLN A 157 -2.91 22.46 -7.70
C GLN A 157 -2.39 21.09 -7.26
N GLU A 158 -2.93 20.01 -7.82
CA GLU A 158 -2.46 18.64 -7.58
C GLU A 158 -0.99 18.48 -8.01
N LEU A 159 -0.64 18.91 -9.22
CA LEU A 159 0.75 18.91 -9.70
C LEU A 159 1.67 19.69 -8.75
N SER A 160 1.25 20.86 -8.29
CA SER A 160 2.03 21.65 -7.35
C SER A 160 2.23 20.93 -6.01
N PHE A 161 1.25 20.12 -5.57
CA PHE A 161 1.32 19.34 -4.36
C PHE A 161 2.22 18.10 -4.53
N LEU A 162 2.10 17.40 -5.66
CA LEU A 162 3.01 16.31 -6.05
C LEU A 162 4.46 16.80 -6.05
N LEU A 163 4.70 17.96 -6.67
CA LEU A 163 6.03 18.57 -6.74
C LEU A 163 6.54 19.05 -5.37
N LYS A 164 5.66 19.35 -4.41
CA LYS A 164 6.03 19.71 -3.03
C LYS A 164 6.28 18.49 -2.14
N LEU A 165 5.63 17.37 -2.42
CA LEU A 165 5.90 16.09 -1.76
C LEU A 165 7.30 15.57 -2.13
N ILE A 166 7.72 15.71 -3.40
CA ILE A 166 9.02 15.21 -3.89
C ILE A 166 10.22 15.64 -3.01
N PRO A 167 10.38 16.91 -2.60
CA PRO A 167 11.40 17.32 -1.64
C PRO A 167 11.33 16.63 -0.28
N GLU A 168 10.14 16.34 0.26
CA GLU A 168 9.95 15.60 1.52
C GLU A 168 10.30 14.10 1.37
N LEU A 169 10.27 13.56 0.15
CA LEU A 169 10.71 12.20 -0.18
C LEU A 169 12.24 12.08 -0.37
N ILE A 170 12.92 13.20 -0.65
CA ILE A 170 14.36 13.23 -0.99
C ILE A 170 15.24 13.66 0.20
N GLN A 171 14.67 14.29 1.23
CA GLN A 171 15.43 14.65 2.43
C GLN A 171 15.56 13.47 3.40
N HIS A 172 16.50 12.56 3.12
CA HIS A 172 17.34 11.88 4.12
C HIS A 172 18.58 11.26 3.47
#